data_AF-A0A1F5JFZ2-F1
#
_entry.id   AF-A0A1F5JFZ2-F1
#
_cell.length_a   1.000
_cell.length_b   1.000
_cell.length_c   1.000
_cell.angle_alpha   90.00
_cell.angle_beta   90.00
_cell.angle_gamma   90.00
#
_symmetry.space_group_name_H-M   'P 1'
#
loop_
_entity.id
_entity.type
_entity.pdbx_description
1 polymer ?
#
loop_
_entity_poly.entity_id
_entity_poly.type
_entity_poly.pdbx_seq_one_letter_code
_entity_poly.pdbx_strand_id
1 'polypeptide(L)'
;MKKLALILIIMAVVLILSLYMKPKFETKEEKEITKETFITYPTPPEENNNQDKDKQEEKSLVSKIGIVEILAANIYQQGTHILREDQDNFILLESEGVDLNQYLLKKVKVSGSLSPTVEGGKQIMNVETVEPL
;
A
#
# COMPACT_ATOMS: atom_id res chain seq x y z
N MET A 1 -46.18 24.97 -9.51
CA MET A 1 -45.51 25.31 -10.78
C MET A 1 -44.04 25.73 -10.60
N LYS A 2 -43.72 26.73 -9.75
CA LYS A 2 -42.34 27.23 -9.58
C LYS A 2 -41.29 26.20 -9.12
N LYS A 3 -41.66 25.23 -8.26
CA LYS A 3 -40.77 24.16 -7.79
C LYS A 3 -40.36 23.18 -8.90
N LEU A 4 -41.26 22.90 -9.84
CA LEU A 4 -40.98 21.99 -10.96
C LEU A 4 -39.99 22.63 -11.95
N ALA A 5 -40.17 23.94 -12.22
CA ALA A 5 -39.24 24.71 -13.04
C ALA A 5 -37.84 24.79 -12.43
N LEU A 6 -37.73 24.94 -11.10
CA LEU A 6 -36.44 24.98 -10.42
C LEU A 6 -35.67 23.65 -10.53
N ILE A 7 -36.37 22.51 -10.38
CA ILE A 7 -35.77 21.17 -10.53
C ILE A 7 -35.24 20.97 -11.96
N LEU A 8 -36.01 21.38 -12.97
CA LEU A 8 -35.59 21.27 -14.37
C LEU A 8 -34.35 22.13 -14.66
N ILE A 9 -34.25 23.32 -14.05
CA ILE A 9 -33.07 24.18 -14.18
C ILE A 9 -31.84 23.53 -13.54
N ILE A 10 -31.98 22.98 -12.32
CA ILE A 10 -30.86 22.31 -11.62
C ILE A 10 -30.37 21.10 -12.43
N MET A 11 -31.28 20.29 -12.96
CA MET A 11 -30.93 19.12 -13.79
C MET A 11 -30.20 19.53 -15.07
N ALA A 12 -30.64 20.61 -15.73
CA ALA A 12 -29.96 21.14 -16.91
C ALA A 12 -28.54 21.63 -16.58
N VAL A 13 -28.34 22.30 -15.44
CA VAL A 13 -27.02 22.77 -14.99
C VAL A 13 -26.09 21.60 -14.71
N VAL A 14 -26.55 20.56 -14.02
CA VAL A 14 -25.75 19.35 -13.76
C VAL A 14 -25.33 18.68 -15.07
N LEU A 15 -26.25 18.54 -16.02
CA LEU A 15 -26.00 17.90 -17.32
C LEU A 15 -24.99 18.70 -18.16
N ILE A 16 -25.10 20.04 -18.16
CA ILE A 16 -24.12 20.92 -18.79
C ILE A 16 -22.75 20.79 -18.11
N LEU A 17 -22.70 20.74 -16.78
CA LEU A 17 -21.45 20.59 -16.03
C LEU A 17 -20.74 19.26 -16.34
N SER A 18 -21.50 18.17 -16.48
CA SER A 18 -20.98 16.86 -16.90
C SER A 18 -20.41 16.87 -18.32
N LEU A 19 -20.96 17.68 -19.23
CA LEU A 19 -20.41 17.85 -20.58
C LEU A 19 -19.11 18.68 -20.61
N TYR A 20 -18.90 19.57 -19.63
CA TYR A 20 -17.67 20.35 -19.48
C TYR A 20 -16.53 19.59 -18.79
N MET A 21 -16.83 18.52 -18.06
CA MET A 21 -15.82 17.63 -17.49
C MET A 21 -15.31 16.66 -18.56
N LYS A 22 -14.39 17.11 -19.40
CA LYS A 22 -13.64 16.23 -20.32
C LYS A 22 -12.61 15.45 -19.50
N PRO A 23 -12.74 14.12 -19.34
CA PRO A 23 -11.73 13.35 -18.64
C PRO A 23 -10.44 13.38 -19.46
N LYS A 24 -9.36 13.90 -18.89
CA LYS A 24 -8.00 13.73 -19.44
C LYS A 24 -7.58 12.29 -19.18
N PHE A 25 -8.02 11.38 -20.04
CA PHE A 25 -7.31 10.11 -20.19
C PHE A 25 -6.11 10.38 -21.09
N GLU A 26 -4.95 10.59 -20.47
CA GLU A 26 -3.68 10.48 -21.18
C GLU A 26 -3.45 9.01 -21.49
N THR A 27 -3.86 8.59 -22.69
CA THR A 27 -3.41 7.36 -23.31
C THR A 27 -1.92 7.55 -23.61
N LYS A 28 -1.06 7.12 -22.68
CA LYS A 28 0.36 6.93 -22.99
C LYS A 28 0.43 5.75 -23.94
N GLU A 29 0.99 6.02 -25.11
CA GLU A 29 1.17 5.09 -26.20
C GLU A 29 1.81 3.79 -25.71
N GLU A 30 1.12 2.70 -26.02
CA GLU A 30 1.60 1.33 -25.95
C GLU A 30 2.80 1.19 -26.88
N LYS A 31 4.01 1.23 -26.32
CA LYS A 31 5.18 0.72 -27.04
C LYS A 31 5.17 -0.79 -26.95
N GLU A 32 4.78 -1.38 -28.07
CA GLU A 32 5.06 -2.74 -28.51
C GLU A 32 6.48 -3.19 -28.08
N ILE A 33 6.56 -4.11 -27.12
CA ILE A 33 7.80 -4.84 -26.80
C ILE A 33 7.66 -6.26 -27.36
N THR A 34 7.83 -6.36 -28.67
CA THR A 34 8.16 -7.62 -29.34
C THR A 34 9.66 -7.81 -29.22
N LYS A 35 10.07 -8.70 -28.31
CA LYS A 35 11.30 -9.51 -28.37
C LYS A 35 11.35 -10.41 -27.14
N GLU A 36 10.91 -11.65 -27.34
CA GLU A 36 11.12 -12.76 -26.42
C GLU A 36 12.63 -12.89 -26.13
N THR A 37 13.06 -12.35 -24.99
CA THR A 37 14.34 -12.73 -24.40
C THR A 37 14.05 -13.97 -23.57
N PHE A 38 14.37 -15.13 -24.14
CA PHE A 38 14.49 -16.38 -23.40
C PHE A 38 15.53 -16.17 -22.28
N ILE A 39 15.04 -15.95 -21.06
CA ILE A 39 15.88 -16.06 -19.87
C ILE A 39 16.04 -17.55 -19.56
N THR A 40 17.17 -18.11 -20.00
CA THR A 40 17.71 -19.36 -19.45
C THR A 40 17.92 -19.14 -17.95
N TYR A 41 17.19 -19.90 -17.14
CA TYR A 41 17.45 -19.95 -15.70
C TYR A 41 18.88 -20.46 -15.48
N PRO A 42 19.74 -19.73 -14.74
CA PRO A 42 21.00 -20.30 -14.32
C PRO A 42 20.69 -21.50 -13.40
N THR A 43 21.12 -22.68 -13.81
CA THR A 43 21.10 -23.90 -13.00
C THR A 43 21.70 -23.58 -11.63
N PRO A 44 21.02 -23.90 -10.51
CA PRO A 44 21.56 -23.68 -9.17
C PRO A 44 22.94 -24.33 -9.05
N PRO A 45 23.99 -23.58 -8.68
CA PRO A 45 25.26 -24.19 -8.31
C PRO A 45 25.04 -25.07 -7.07
N GLU A 46 25.43 -26.32 -7.19
CA GLU A 46 25.44 -27.28 -6.09
C GLU A 46 26.21 -26.74 -4.86
N GLU A 47 25.68 -27.14 -3.72
CA GLU A 47 26.09 -26.92 -2.35
C GLU A 47 27.62 -26.94 -2.12
N ASN A 48 28.17 -25.84 -1.60
CA ASN A 48 29.47 -25.83 -0.94
C ASN A 48 29.29 -25.29 0.49
N ASN A 49 29.22 -26.25 1.42
CA ASN A 49 29.34 -26.06 2.85
C ASN A 49 30.69 -25.46 3.20
N ASN A 50 30.71 -24.20 3.64
CA ASN A 50 31.72 -23.70 4.57
C ASN A 50 31.10 -22.66 5.50
N GLN A 51 30.98 -23.05 6.77
CA GLN A 51 30.70 -22.18 7.91
C GLN A 51 31.67 -21.01 7.92
N ASP A 52 31.16 -19.79 8.03
CA ASP A 52 31.69 -18.88 9.03
C ASP A 52 30.75 -17.70 9.33
N LYS A 53 30.45 -17.62 10.63
CA LYS A 53 30.05 -16.44 11.41
C LYS A 53 28.63 -15.91 11.22
N ASP A 54 27.77 -16.51 12.04
CA ASP A 54 26.80 -15.87 12.92
C ASP A 54 27.08 -14.37 13.15
N LYS A 55 26.68 -13.54 12.19
CA LYS A 55 26.30 -12.15 12.42
C LYS A 55 24.79 -12.22 12.61
N GLN A 56 24.36 -12.38 13.86
CA GLN A 56 23.05 -11.91 14.24
C GLN A 56 23.04 -10.41 13.94
N GLU A 57 22.51 -10.03 12.76
CA GLU A 57 21.97 -8.69 12.60
C GLU A 57 20.91 -8.56 13.67
N GLU A 58 21.23 -7.82 14.71
CA GLU A 58 20.27 -7.39 15.72
C GLU A 58 19.24 -6.54 14.96
N LYS A 59 18.18 -7.20 14.49
CA LYS A 59 17.06 -6.60 13.78
C LYS A 59 16.38 -5.69 14.78
N SER A 60 16.85 -4.44 14.85
CA SER A 60 16.32 -3.47 15.80
C SER A 60 14.83 -3.31 15.56
N LEU A 61 14.04 -3.82 16.51
CA LEU A 61 12.60 -3.70 16.45
C LEU A 61 12.22 -2.26 16.75
N VAL A 62 11.40 -1.69 15.89
CA VAL A 62 10.88 -0.33 16.05
C VAL A 62 9.41 -0.44 16.43
N SER A 63 9.00 0.32 17.43
CA SER A 63 7.60 0.45 17.82
C SER A 63 7.00 1.75 17.31
N LYS A 64 5.77 1.68 16.80
CA LYS A 64 4.97 2.82 16.33
C LYS A 64 3.55 2.76 16.89
N ILE A 65 2.93 3.92 17.11
CA ILE A 65 1.58 4.02 17.66
C ILE A 65 0.67 4.65 16.62
N GLY A 66 -0.50 4.05 16.41
CA GLY A 66 -1.50 4.59 15.49
C GLY A 66 -2.78 3.78 15.49
N ILE A 67 -3.65 4.05 14.52
CA ILE A 67 -4.89 3.31 14.31
C ILE A 67 -4.67 2.31 13.17
N VAL A 68 -5.01 1.04 13.38
CA VAL A 68 -4.94 0.04 12.31
C VAL A 68 -6.13 0.22 11.39
N GLU A 69 -5.88 0.37 10.09
CA GLU A 69 -6.91 0.42 9.05
C GLU A 69 -6.59 -0.59 7.95
N ILE A 70 -7.64 -0.99 7.21
CA ILE A 70 -7.44 -1.84 6.03
C ILE A 70 -6.74 -1.05 4.93
N LEU A 71 -5.80 -1.67 4.24
CA LEU A 71 -5.14 -1.04 3.11
C LEU A 71 -6.10 -1.05 1.91
N ALA A 72 -6.53 0.14 1.48
CA ALA A 72 -7.26 0.30 0.23
C ALA A 72 -6.32 0.18 -0.99
N ALA A 73 -6.90 0.20 -2.19
CA ALA A 73 -6.14 0.26 -3.43
C ALA A 73 -5.09 1.40 -3.38
N ASN A 74 -3.82 1.06 -3.60
CA ASN A 74 -2.70 1.98 -3.45
C ASN A 74 -1.60 1.68 -4.49
N ILE A 75 -0.65 2.60 -4.62
CA ILE A 75 0.45 2.51 -5.60
C ILE A 75 1.59 1.59 -5.16
N TYR A 76 1.71 1.30 -3.87
CA TYR A 76 2.88 0.61 -3.30
C TYR A 76 2.86 -0.90 -3.55
N GLN A 77 1.69 -1.48 -3.87
CA GLN A 77 1.50 -2.93 -4.12
C GLN A 77 2.08 -3.84 -3.02
N GLN A 78 2.25 -3.30 -1.82
CA GLN A 78 2.83 -3.97 -0.66
C GLN A 78 1.95 -3.74 0.57
N GLY A 79 2.01 -4.65 1.53
CA GLY A 79 1.23 -4.56 2.76
C GLY A 79 -0.24 -4.99 2.60
N THR A 80 -0.88 -5.19 3.74
CA THR A 80 -2.30 -5.59 3.83
C THR A 80 -3.12 -4.60 4.65
N HIS A 81 -2.46 -3.86 5.53
CA HIS A 81 -3.06 -2.87 6.43
C HIS A 81 -2.20 -1.61 6.46
N ILE A 82 -2.68 -0.57 7.13
CA ILE A 82 -1.90 0.61 7.47
C ILE A 82 -1.98 0.89 8.97
N LEU A 83 -0.90 1.44 9.52
CA LEU A 83 -0.91 2.13 10.80
C LEU A 83 -1.03 3.62 10.54
N ARG A 84 -2.21 4.19 10.76
CA ARG A 84 -2.44 5.64 10.63
C ARG A 84 -1.94 6.35 11.89
N GLU A 85 -0.85 7.09 11.76
CA GLU A 85 -0.29 7.91 12.83
C GLU A 85 -1.04 9.27 12.91
N ASP A 86 -1.34 9.86 11.75
CA ASP A 86 -2.15 11.08 11.59
C ASP A 86 -2.90 11.09 10.24
N GLN A 87 -3.44 12.25 9.82
CA GLN A 87 -4.25 12.34 8.59
C GLN A 87 -3.47 11.94 7.31
N ASP A 88 -2.20 12.32 7.20
CA ASP A 88 -1.39 12.16 5.99
C ASP A 88 -0.22 11.17 6.16
N ASN A 89 0.13 10.84 7.40
CA ASN A 89 1.20 9.91 7.75
C ASN A 89 0.65 8.55 8.15
N PHE A 90 1.08 7.56 7.38
CA PHE A 90 0.78 6.16 7.63
C PHE A 90 1.98 5.30 7.27
N ILE A 91 2.04 4.13 7.90
CA ILE A 91 3.02 3.08 7.63
C ILE A 91 2.25 1.89 7.10
N LEU A 92 2.74 1.27 6.03
CA LEU A 92 2.16 0.03 5.52
C LEU A 92 2.49 -1.11 6.48
N LEU A 93 1.54 -2.00 6.74
CA LEU A 93 1.71 -3.13 7.64
C LEU A 93 1.53 -4.43 6.88
N GLU A 94 2.38 -5.40 7.19
CA GLU A 94 2.24 -6.79 6.77
C GLU A 94 2.64 -7.70 7.93
N SER A 95 2.03 -8.88 8.04
CA SER A 95 2.39 -9.85 9.05
C SER A 95 2.10 -11.25 8.57
N GLU A 96 2.99 -12.19 8.89
CA GLU A 96 2.76 -13.62 8.71
C GLU A 96 2.22 -14.28 9.99
N GLY A 97 2.39 -13.66 11.16
CA GLY A 97 2.09 -14.24 12.47
C GLY A 97 0.98 -13.57 13.27
N VAL A 98 0.66 -12.30 12.96
CA VAL A 98 -0.37 -11.53 13.66
C VAL A 98 -1.56 -11.27 12.74
N ASP A 99 -2.75 -11.69 13.16
CA ASP A 99 -3.99 -11.33 12.48
C ASP A 99 -4.36 -9.86 12.75
N LEU A 100 -3.93 -8.99 11.84
CA LEU A 100 -4.14 -7.54 11.94
C LEU A 100 -5.63 -7.15 11.91
N ASN A 101 -6.52 -8.02 11.39
CA ASN A 101 -7.96 -7.74 11.34
C ASN A 101 -8.57 -7.57 12.74
N GLN A 102 -8.01 -8.26 13.75
CA GLN A 102 -8.49 -8.18 15.13
C GLN A 102 -8.28 -6.79 15.76
N TYR A 103 -7.44 -5.97 15.14
CA TYR A 103 -7.06 -4.64 15.61
C TYR A 103 -7.63 -3.51 14.76
N LEU A 104 -8.45 -3.80 13.75
CA LEU A 104 -9.07 -2.79 12.88
C LEU A 104 -9.80 -1.71 13.70
N LEU A 105 -9.52 -0.46 13.32
CA LEU A 105 -10.04 0.77 13.92
C LEU A 105 -9.68 0.95 15.40
N LYS A 106 -8.75 0.15 15.94
CA LYS A 106 -8.23 0.30 17.30
C LYS A 106 -6.93 1.07 17.29
N LYS A 107 -6.73 1.88 18.33
CA LYS A 107 -5.44 2.49 18.62
C LYS A 107 -4.54 1.46 19.28
N VAL A 108 -3.37 1.23 18.71
CA VAL A 108 -2.43 0.20 19.16
C VAL A 108 -1.00 0.70 19.07
N LYS A 109 -0.10 0.01 19.76
CA LYS A 109 1.34 0.07 19.52
C LYS A 109 1.75 -1.19 18.74
N VAL A 110 2.29 -1.00 17.55
CA VAL A 110 2.79 -2.06 16.66
C VAL A 110 4.31 -2.08 16.74
N SER A 111 4.91 -3.25 16.89
CA SER A 111 6.36 -3.42 16.83
C SER A 111 6.77 -4.42 15.78
N GLY A 112 7.89 -4.13 15.11
CA GLY A 112 8.41 -4.96 14.05
C GLY A 112 9.59 -4.31 13.35
N SER A 113 9.95 -4.84 12.19
CA SER A 113 11.02 -4.28 11.37
C SER A 113 10.49 -3.35 10.30
N LEU A 114 11.03 -2.13 10.24
CA LEU A 114 10.72 -1.16 9.21
C LEU A 114 11.66 -1.30 8.02
N SER A 115 11.11 -1.11 6.83
CA SER A 115 11.87 -1.05 5.58
C SER A 115 11.23 -0.04 4.61
N PRO A 116 11.99 0.52 3.67
CA PRO A 116 11.42 1.32 2.58
C PRO A 116 10.50 0.45 1.70
N THR A 117 9.48 1.08 1.11
CA THR A 117 8.70 0.47 0.02
C THR A 117 9.48 0.44 -1.29
N VAL A 118 9.12 -0.46 -2.21
CA VAL A 118 9.77 -0.60 -3.53
C VAL A 118 9.60 0.66 -4.38
N GLU A 119 8.39 1.20 -4.44
CA GLU A 119 8.08 2.46 -5.16
C GLU A 119 8.63 3.71 -4.43
N GLY A 120 9.13 3.55 -3.19
CA GLY A 120 9.67 4.63 -2.37
C GLY A 120 8.61 5.58 -1.76
N GLY A 121 9.05 6.49 -0.88
CA GLY A 121 8.19 7.55 -0.31
C GLY A 121 7.29 7.14 0.87
N LYS A 122 7.20 5.84 1.18
CA LYS A 122 6.60 5.30 2.41
C LYS A 122 7.45 4.17 2.98
N GLN A 123 7.18 3.82 4.25
CA GLN A 123 7.77 2.67 4.92
C GLN A 123 6.73 1.55 5.06
N ILE A 124 7.23 0.31 5.06
CA ILE A 124 6.48 -0.89 5.41
C ILE A 124 7.07 -1.51 6.67
N MET A 125 6.21 -1.97 7.58
CA MET A 125 6.57 -2.70 8.78
C MET A 125 6.11 -4.16 8.65
N ASN A 126 7.06 -5.09 8.72
CA ASN A 126 6.74 -6.49 8.99
C ASN A 126 6.50 -6.62 10.50
N VAL A 127 5.24 -6.85 10.86
CA VAL A 127 4.72 -6.77 12.21
C VAL A 127 4.98 -8.07 12.96
N GLU A 128 5.62 -7.93 14.12
CA GLU A 128 5.92 -9.03 15.03
C GLU A 128 4.99 -9.03 16.25
N THR A 129 4.65 -7.85 16.79
CA THR A 129 3.75 -7.72 17.95
C THR A 129 2.80 -6.53 17.84
N VAL A 130 1.62 -6.66 18.46
CA VAL A 130 0.61 -5.59 18.56
C VAL A 130 0.08 -5.53 19.99
N GLU A 131 0.13 -4.34 20.59
CA GLU A 131 -0.34 -4.06 21.95
C GLU A 131 -1.51 -3.05 21.88
N PRO A 132 -2.72 -3.40 22.38
CA PRO A 132 -3.81 -2.43 22.54
C PRO A 132 -3.45 -1.30 23.52
N LEU A 133 -3.95 -0.08 23.26
CA LEU A 133 -3.78 1.10 24.11
C LEU A 133 -5.10 1.61 24.70
#